data_AF-A0A7V9BF33-F1
#
_entry.id   AF-A0A7V9BF33-F1
#
_cell.length_a   1.000
_cell.length_b   1.000
_cell.length_c   1.000
_cell.angle_alpha   90.00
_cell.angle_beta   90.00
_cell.angle_gamma   90.00
#
_symmetry.space_group_name_H-M   'P 1'
#
loop_
_entity.id
_entity.type
_entity.pdbx_description
1 polymer ?
#
loop_
_entity_poly.entity_id
_entity_poly.type
_entity_poly.pdbx_seq_one_letter_code
_entity_poly.pdbx_strand_id
1 'polypeptide(L)'
;MDATAAARGWVDVWERSWPVGDVDAIPALYAGDAVFYSHPFRAPQAPAEYVTWAFGEQAAAECRFGEPVAVADRAAVAWWAVIADRDGSEQTVAGTSLLRFGADGLVVEQRDVWADEPGHRELPGWAAK
;
A
#
# COMPACT_ATOMS: atom_id res chain seq x y z
N MET A 1 15.47 -14.64 -5.67
CA MET A 1 14.87 -13.31 -5.80
C MET A 1 15.38 -12.45 -4.65
N ASP A 2 15.61 -11.17 -4.89
CA ASP A 2 16.05 -10.21 -3.87
C ASP A 2 14.83 -9.48 -3.31
N ALA A 3 14.40 -9.84 -2.10
CA ALA A 3 13.19 -9.27 -1.48
C ALA A 3 13.35 -7.78 -1.16
N THR A 4 14.57 -7.29 -0.93
CA THR A 4 14.82 -5.85 -0.75
C THR A 4 14.54 -5.12 -2.06
N ALA A 5 15.07 -5.62 -3.18
CA ALA A 5 14.83 -5.03 -4.49
C ALA A 5 13.34 -5.11 -4.89
N ALA A 6 12.68 -6.24 -4.66
CA ALA A 6 11.25 -6.41 -4.96
C ALA A 6 10.38 -5.48 -4.10
N ALA A 7 10.68 -5.35 -2.80
CA ALA A 7 9.95 -4.44 -1.91
C ALA A 7 10.15 -2.97 -2.27
N ARG A 8 11.34 -2.56 -2.72
CA ARG A 8 11.55 -1.21 -3.25
C ARG A 8 10.75 -0.97 -4.52
N GLY A 9 10.70 -1.94 -5.43
CA GLY A 9 9.83 -1.87 -6.61
C GLY A 9 8.35 -1.74 -6.23
N TRP A 10 7.90 -2.48 -5.21
CA TRP A 10 6.55 -2.34 -4.66
C TRP A 10 6.29 -0.93 -4.11
N VAL A 11 7.23 -0.38 -3.33
CA VAL A 11 7.16 1.00 -2.81
C VAL A 11 7.05 2.01 -3.96
N ASP A 12 7.93 1.93 -4.95
CA ASP A 12 7.96 2.86 -6.08
C ASP A 12 6.66 2.84 -6.89
N VAL A 13 5.99 1.69 -6.96
CA VAL A 13 4.69 1.54 -7.63
C VAL A 13 3.59 2.14 -6.79
N TRP A 14 3.49 1.81 -5.51
CA TRP A 14 2.46 2.38 -4.66
C TRP A 14 2.58 3.89 -4.51
N GLU A 15 3.78 4.41 -4.27
CA GLU A 15 4.00 5.85 -4.05
C GLU A 15 3.62 6.70 -5.27
N ARG A 16 3.81 6.20 -6.49
CA ARG A 16 3.38 6.91 -7.71
C ARG A 16 1.91 6.68 -8.09
N SER A 17 1.36 5.52 -7.76
CA SER A 17 0.05 5.07 -8.26
C SER A 17 -1.10 5.51 -7.36
N TRP A 18 -0.90 5.50 -6.04
CA TRP A 18 -1.95 5.87 -5.09
C TRP A 18 -2.39 7.34 -5.23
N PRO A 19 -1.50 8.35 -5.33
CA PRO A 19 -1.91 9.75 -5.45
C PRO A 19 -2.86 10.03 -6.62
N VAL A 20 -2.69 9.28 -7.72
CA VAL A 20 -3.45 9.42 -8.96
C VAL A 20 -4.55 8.37 -9.14
N GLY A 21 -4.72 7.46 -8.18
CA GLY A 21 -5.74 6.41 -8.20
C GLY A 21 -5.55 5.39 -9.33
N ASP A 22 -4.31 5.03 -9.69
CA ASP A 22 -4.04 4.06 -10.74
C ASP A 22 -4.38 2.63 -10.27
N VAL A 23 -5.52 2.14 -10.77
CA VAL A 23 -6.09 0.82 -10.44
C VAL A 23 -5.46 -0.33 -11.24
N ASP A 24 -4.62 -0.04 -12.24
CA ASP A 24 -4.00 -1.06 -13.10
C ASP A 24 -2.56 -1.37 -12.67
N ALA A 25 -1.80 -0.33 -12.28
CA ALA A 25 -0.39 -0.48 -11.93
C ALA A 25 -0.17 -1.29 -10.64
N ILE A 26 -1.04 -1.13 -9.63
CA ILE A 26 -0.90 -1.82 -8.35
C ILE A 26 -1.19 -3.31 -8.48
N PRO A 27 -2.30 -3.78 -9.09
CA PRO A 27 -2.56 -5.21 -9.25
C PRO A 27 -1.47 -5.96 -10.02
N ALA A 28 -0.76 -5.29 -10.93
CA ALA A 28 0.36 -5.87 -11.67
C ALA A 28 1.56 -6.29 -10.78
N LEU A 29 1.61 -5.85 -9.52
CA LEU A 29 2.63 -6.27 -8.54
C LEU A 29 2.37 -7.66 -7.95
N TYR A 30 1.17 -8.21 -8.15
CA TYR A 30 0.70 -9.40 -7.45
C TYR A 30 0.65 -10.61 -8.39
N ALA A 31 0.97 -11.78 -7.86
CA ALA A 31 0.69 -13.03 -8.54
C ALA A 31 -0.82 -13.22 -8.71
N GLY A 32 -1.25 -13.96 -9.74
CA GLY A 32 -2.67 -14.16 -10.04
C GLY A 32 -3.47 -14.87 -8.92
N ASP A 33 -2.78 -15.61 -8.05
CA ASP A 33 -3.32 -16.31 -6.89
C ASP A 33 -2.88 -15.69 -5.55
N ALA A 34 -2.41 -14.43 -5.57
CA ALA A 34 -1.96 -13.74 -4.37
C ALA A 34 -3.06 -13.60 -3.32
N VAL A 35 -2.70 -13.81 -2.06
CA VAL A 35 -3.61 -13.63 -0.93
C VAL A 35 -3.41 -12.26 -0.32
N PHE A 36 -4.42 -11.39 -0.41
CA PHE A 36 -4.34 -10.00 0.03
C PHE A 36 -5.32 -9.71 1.18
N TYR A 37 -4.77 -9.47 2.36
CA TYR A 37 -5.52 -9.05 3.55
C TYR A 37 -5.36 -7.53 3.74
N SER A 38 -6.36 -6.78 3.28
CA SER A 38 -6.32 -5.31 3.34
C SER A 38 -6.43 -4.74 4.75
N HIS A 39 -6.86 -5.53 5.74
CA HIS A 39 -7.05 -5.11 7.13
C HIS A 39 -7.15 -6.36 8.03
N PRO A 40 -6.68 -6.33 9.30
CA PRO A 40 -6.62 -7.53 10.16
C PRO A 40 -7.96 -8.23 10.43
N PHE A 41 -9.07 -7.49 10.33
CA PHE A 41 -10.43 -7.99 10.60
C PHE A 41 -11.28 -8.22 9.34
N ARG A 42 -10.71 -8.07 8.14
CA ARG A 42 -11.44 -8.28 6.88
C ARG A 42 -11.04 -9.62 6.26
N ALA A 43 -11.96 -10.22 5.50
CA ALA A 43 -11.65 -11.37 4.67
C ALA A 43 -10.64 -10.98 3.57
N PRO A 44 -9.82 -11.92 3.07
CA PRO A 44 -8.94 -11.64 1.94
C PRO A 44 -9.77 -11.36 0.67
N GLN A 45 -9.26 -10.51 -0.19
CA GLN A 45 -9.91 -10.11 -1.45
C GLN A 45 -8.87 -9.93 -2.57
N ALA A 46 -9.29 -9.75 -3.82
CA ALA A 46 -8.33 -9.52 -4.89
C ALA A 46 -7.73 -8.09 -4.80
N PRO A 47 -6.43 -7.90 -5.10
CA PRO A 47 -5.82 -6.56 -5.11
C PRO A 47 -6.55 -5.55 -6.00
N ALA A 48 -7.01 -5.99 -7.19
CA ALA A 48 -7.76 -5.15 -8.13
C ALA A 48 -9.11 -4.67 -7.57
N GLU A 49 -9.84 -5.56 -6.88
CA GLU A 49 -11.10 -5.23 -6.21
C GLU A 49 -10.84 -4.21 -5.08
N TYR A 50 -9.78 -4.42 -4.30
CA TYR A 50 -9.40 -3.52 -3.22
C TYR A 50 -9.09 -2.11 -3.72
N VAL A 51 -8.19 -1.96 -4.71
CA VAL A 51 -7.78 -0.62 -5.16
C VAL A 51 -8.92 0.13 -5.86
N THR A 52 -9.78 -0.59 -6.58
CA THR A 52 -10.98 0.01 -7.20
C THR A 52 -11.91 0.59 -6.15
N TRP A 53 -12.13 -0.14 -5.05
CA TRP A 53 -12.92 0.35 -3.93
C TRP A 53 -12.22 1.47 -3.16
N ALA A 54 -10.94 1.28 -2.82
CA ALA A 54 -10.17 2.19 -1.97
C ALA A 54 -9.98 3.58 -2.62
N PHE A 55 -9.76 3.63 -3.95
CA PHE A 55 -9.63 4.89 -4.68
C PHE A 55 -10.97 5.42 -5.20
N GLY A 56 -12.05 4.67 -4.97
CA GLY A 56 -13.37 4.94 -5.53
C GLY A 56 -13.91 6.32 -5.15
N GLU A 57 -13.72 6.75 -3.90
CA GLU A 57 -14.19 8.06 -3.38
C GLU A 57 -13.08 9.12 -3.29
N GLN A 58 -11.83 8.71 -3.49
CA GLN A 58 -10.67 9.58 -3.45
C GLN A 58 -10.72 10.62 -4.59
N ALA A 59 -10.40 11.87 -4.25
CA ALA A 59 -10.09 12.93 -5.20
C ALA A 59 -8.58 13.08 -5.39
N ALA A 60 -7.81 13.04 -4.31
CA ALA A 60 -6.34 13.06 -4.32
C ALA A 60 -5.79 12.37 -3.06
N ALA A 61 -4.54 11.95 -3.10
CA ALA A 61 -3.81 11.53 -1.91
C ALA A 61 -2.35 12.00 -1.95
N GLU A 62 -1.79 12.26 -0.78
CA GLU A 62 -0.35 12.31 -0.58
C GLU A 62 0.05 11.10 0.25
N CYS A 63 1.02 10.32 -0.21
CA CYS A 63 1.51 9.17 0.52
C CYS A 63 3.03 9.12 0.58
N ARG A 64 3.55 8.42 1.59
CA ARG A 64 4.97 8.13 1.78
C ARG A 64 5.15 6.72 2.29
N PHE A 65 6.23 6.10 1.86
CA PHE A 65 6.63 4.76 2.24
C PHE A 65 8.05 4.81 2.82
N GLY A 66 8.27 4.06 3.90
CA GLY A 66 9.58 3.93 4.53
C GLY A 66 10.48 2.95 3.79
N GLU A 67 11.77 2.96 4.13
CA GLU A 67 12.72 1.97 3.63
C GLU A 67 12.27 0.55 4.04
N PRO A 68 12.14 -0.40 3.09
CA PRO A 68 11.72 -1.76 3.41
C PRO A 68 12.71 -2.49 4.33
N VAL A 69 12.18 -3.18 5.35
CA VAL A 69 12.94 -4.16 6.12
C VAL A 69 12.66 -5.54 5.55
N ALA A 70 13.65 -6.16 4.91
CA ALA A 70 13.49 -7.44 4.23
C ALA A 70 14.39 -8.54 4.79
N VAL A 71 13.87 -9.77 4.79
CA VAL A 71 14.63 -10.98 5.11
C VAL A 71 14.08 -12.15 4.29
N ALA A 72 14.98 -12.93 3.69
CA ALA A 72 14.63 -14.03 2.78
C ALA A 72 13.66 -13.58 1.67
N ASP A 73 12.42 -14.11 1.63
CA ASP A 73 11.37 -13.81 0.65
C ASP A 73 10.32 -12.82 1.17
N ARG A 74 10.57 -12.17 2.31
CA ARG A 74 9.60 -11.30 3.01
C ARG A 74 10.12 -9.89 3.20
N ALA A 75 9.19 -8.94 3.26
CA ALA A 75 9.48 -7.56 3.62
C ALA A 75 8.37 -6.95 4.49
N ALA A 76 8.73 -5.96 5.30
CA ALA A 76 7.80 -5.07 5.98
C ALA A 76 8.07 -3.63 5.52
N VAL A 77 6.99 -2.90 5.22
CA VAL A 77 7.06 -1.52 4.74
C VAL A 77 6.07 -0.67 5.53
N ALA A 78 6.58 0.33 6.26
CA ALA A 78 5.73 1.32 6.91
C ALA A 78 5.26 2.37 5.88
N TRP A 79 4.04 2.86 6.03
CA TRP A 79 3.47 3.87 5.14
C TRP A 79 2.53 4.82 5.86
N TRP A 80 2.37 6.00 5.28
CA TRP A 80 1.49 7.07 5.73
C TRP A 80 0.85 7.72 4.52
N ALA A 81 -0.44 8.03 4.59
CA ALA A 81 -1.11 8.81 3.57
C ALA A 81 -2.14 9.77 4.15
N VAL A 82 -2.30 10.92 3.51
CA VAL A 82 -3.43 11.82 3.69
C VAL A 82 -4.28 11.74 2.42
N ILE A 83 -5.54 11.40 2.58
CA ILE A 83 -6.51 11.20 1.49
C ILE A 83 -7.50 12.35 1.56
N ALA A 84 -7.70 13.03 0.45
CA ALA A 84 -8.77 13.98 0.25
C ALA A 84 -9.87 13.33 -0.58
N ASP A 85 -11.07 13.23 -0.01
CA ASP A 85 -12.24 12.65 -0.66
C ASP A 85 -12.99 13.70 -1.51
N ARG A 86 -13.80 13.24 -2.45
CA ARG A 86 -14.53 14.13 -3.38
C ARG A 86 -15.56 15.04 -2.72
N ASP A 87 -16.00 14.71 -1.52
CA ASP A 87 -16.89 15.53 -0.71
C ASP A 87 -16.15 16.64 0.06
N GLY A 88 -14.81 16.70 -0.06
CA GLY A 88 -13.95 17.68 0.59
C GLY A 88 -13.54 17.27 2.01
N SER A 89 -13.93 16.08 2.49
CA SER A 89 -13.39 15.54 3.73
C SER A 89 -11.95 15.04 3.53
N GLU A 90 -11.20 15.03 4.63
CA GLU A 90 -9.83 14.50 4.66
C GLU A 90 -9.74 13.43 5.73
N GLN A 91 -8.88 12.44 5.47
CA GLN A 91 -8.52 11.40 6.43
C GLN A 91 -7.03 11.10 6.34
N THR A 92 -6.43 10.78 7.46
CA THR A 92 -5.06 10.29 7.53
C THR A 92 -5.09 8.79 7.81
N VAL A 93 -4.37 8.02 7.00
CA VAL A 93 -4.18 6.57 7.20
C VAL A 93 -2.71 6.27 7.39
N ALA A 94 -2.40 5.36 8.31
CA ALA A 94 -1.02 4.94 8.54
C ALA A 94 -0.96 3.47 8.91
N GLY A 95 0.08 2.78 8.42
CA GLY A 95 0.17 1.34 8.60
C GLY A 95 1.48 0.72 8.21
N THR A 96 1.45 -0.60 8.17
CA THR A 96 2.55 -1.43 7.68
C THR A 96 2.00 -2.54 6.82
N SER A 97 2.63 -2.70 5.65
CA SER A 97 2.40 -3.83 4.75
C SER A 97 3.43 -4.92 5.00
N LEU A 98 2.94 -6.12 5.33
CA LEU A 98 3.75 -7.33 5.44
C LEU A 98 3.63 -8.11 4.14
N LEU A 99 4.74 -8.22 3.43
CA LEU A 99 4.82 -8.77 2.07
C LEU A 99 5.56 -10.10 2.07
N ARG A 100 5.10 -11.01 1.22
CA ARG A 100 5.87 -12.20 0.80
C ARG A 100 5.87 -12.25 -0.72
N PHE A 101 7.03 -12.56 -1.28
CA PHE A 101 7.28 -12.53 -2.71
C PHE A 101 7.54 -13.94 -3.27
N GLY A 102 7.10 -14.16 -4.51
CA GLY A 102 7.42 -15.34 -5.30
C GLY A 102 8.84 -15.29 -5.88
N ALA A 103 9.24 -16.38 -6.54
CA ALA A 103 10.55 -16.46 -7.21
C ALA A 103 10.70 -15.47 -8.37
N ASP A 104 9.58 -15.03 -8.94
CA ASP A 104 9.45 -14.02 -10.01
C ASP A 104 9.45 -12.57 -9.49
N GLY A 105 9.43 -12.38 -8.16
CA GLY A 105 9.38 -11.06 -7.53
C GLY A 105 7.98 -10.47 -7.41
N LEU A 106 6.93 -11.21 -7.79
CA LEU A 106 5.55 -10.79 -7.56
C LEU A 106 5.13 -11.06 -6.12
N VAL A 107 4.25 -10.23 -5.58
CA VAL A 107 3.67 -10.43 -4.25
C VAL A 107 2.72 -11.62 -4.31
N VAL A 108 2.97 -12.63 -3.46
CA VAL A 108 2.13 -13.84 -3.33
C VAL A 108 1.30 -13.81 -2.05
N GLU A 109 1.65 -12.96 -1.09
CA GLU A 109 0.84 -12.67 0.09
C GLU A 109 1.13 -11.25 0.57
N GLN A 110 0.06 -10.51 0.90
CA GLN A 110 0.15 -9.24 1.62
C GLN A 110 -0.80 -9.24 2.81
N ARG A 111 -0.34 -8.69 3.93
CA ARG A 111 -1.17 -8.41 5.11
C ARG A 111 -0.91 -6.99 5.57
N ASP A 112 -1.95 -6.19 5.59
CA ASP A 112 -1.87 -4.83 6.08
C ASP A 112 -2.41 -4.73 7.51
N VAL A 113 -1.69 -3.95 8.31
CA VAL A 113 -2.12 -3.49 9.63
C VAL A 113 -2.06 -1.98 9.61
N TRP A 114 -3.20 -1.32 9.74
CA TRP A 114 -3.27 0.13 9.68
C TRP A 114 -4.40 0.66 10.56
N ALA A 115 -4.35 1.96 10.81
CA ALA A 115 -5.40 2.73 11.47
C ALA A 115 -5.61 4.04 10.70
N ASP A 116 -6.79 4.63 10.90
CA ASP A 116 -7.17 5.92 10.35
C ASP A 116 -7.53 6.93 11.44
N GLU A 117 -7.35 8.19 11.12
CA GLU A 117 -7.77 9.33 11.92
C GLU A 117 -8.46 10.36 11.01
N PRO A 118 -9.60 10.94 11.42
CA PRO A 118 -10.22 12.02 10.67
C PRO A 118 -9.29 13.24 10.54
N GLY A 119 -9.36 13.89 9.37
CA GLY A 119 -8.66 15.12 9.05
C GLY A 119 -7.21 14.94 8.61
N HIS A 120 -6.61 16.07 8.26
CA HIS A 120 -5.21 16.16 7.86
C HIS A 120 -4.27 16.01 9.07
N ARG A 121 -3.28 15.13 8.94
CA ARG A 121 -2.12 15.07 9.83
C ARG A 121 -0.84 15.14 8.99
N GLU A 122 0.03 16.07 9.37
CA GLU A 122 1.32 16.28 8.72
C GLU A 122 2.12 14.98 8.63
N LEU A 123 2.86 14.83 7.54
CA LEU A 123 3.74 13.68 7.35
C LEU A 123 4.75 13.58 8.51
N PRO A 124 4.89 12.39 9.14
CA PRO A 124 5.84 12.22 10.23
C PRO A 124 7.29 12.40 9.73
N GLY A 125 8.21 12.73 10.63
CA GLY A 125 9.59 13.07 10.24
C GLY A 125 10.37 11.97 9.50
N TRP A 126 10.00 10.70 9.65
CA TRP A 126 10.58 9.60 8.87
C TRP A 126 10.04 9.53 7.43
N ALA A 127 8.88 10.15 7.19
CA ALA A 127 8.19 10.22 5.91
C ALA A 127 8.40 11.57 5.20
N ALA A 128 8.82 12.62 5.92
CA ALA A 128 9.21 13.90 5.35
C ALA A 128 10.49 13.76 4.52
N LYS A 129 10.50 14.30 3.29
CA LYS A 129 11.68 14.35 2.42
C LYS A 129 12.71 15.36 2.90
#